data_AF-A0A1I4QM47-F1
#
_entry.id   AF-A0A1I4QM47-F1
#
_cell.length_a   1.000
_cell.length_b   1.000
_cell.length_c   1.000
_cell.angle_alpha   90.00
_cell.angle_beta   90.00
_cell.angle_gamma   90.00
#
_symmetry.space_group_name_H-M   'P 1'
#
loop_
_entity.id
_entity.type
_entity.pdbx_description
1 polymer ?
#
loop_
_entity_poly.entity_id
_entity_poly.type
_entity_poly.pdbx_seq_one_letter_code
_entity_poly.pdbx_strand_id
1 'polypeptide(L)'
;MPTWKKFTGSEEQISEIVESVHGFKWRDINGKESNIVNGSSASALMILYRKTGNTNVVHEYLLCNPHPHAEMIIEWARTGREVYFFDSYNQKWVESPEPLWRTDAKYSFNPNGD
;
A
#
# COMPACT_ATOMS: atom_id res chain seq x y z
N MET A 1 6.16 4.42 2.71
CA MET A 1 5.21 3.37 3.13
C MET A 1 3.83 3.98 3.29
N PRO A 2 2.76 3.26 2.94
CA PRO A 2 1.41 3.75 3.22
C PRO A 2 1.20 3.85 4.74
N THR A 3 0.69 4.99 5.19
CA THR A 3 0.43 5.27 6.60
C THR A 3 -1.05 5.55 6.82
N TRP A 4 -1.56 5.13 7.97
CA TRP A 4 -2.92 5.46 8.39
C TRP A 4 -3.00 6.95 8.76
N LYS A 5 -3.97 7.65 8.18
CA LYS A 5 -4.26 9.06 8.40
C LYS A 5 -5.58 9.20 9.15
N LYS A 6 -5.62 10.08 10.15
CA LYS A 6 -6.87 10.41 10.85
C LYS A 6 -7.88 11.04 9.89
N PHE A 7 -9.10 10.50 9.89
CA PHE A 7 -10.17 11.02 9.05
C PHE A 7 -10.96 12.10 9.78
N THR A 8 -10.97 13.30 9.22
CA THR A 8 -11.78 14.44 9.69
C THR A 8 -13.04 14.60 8.84
N GLY A 9 -13.03 14.07 7.60
CA GLY A 9 -14.10 14.25 6.64
C GLY A 9 -14.06 15.62 5.94
N SER A 10 -12.88 16.25 5.89
CA SER A 10 -12.69 17.47 5.11
C SER A 10 -12.79 17.18 3.61
N GLU A 11 -13.13 18.20 2.82
CA GLU A 11 -13.26 18.06 1.37
C GLU A 11 -11.95 17.61 0.73
N GLU A 12 -10.80 18.09 1.23
CA GLU A 12 -9.48 17.71 0.73
C GLU A 12 -9.19 16.22 0.94
N GLN A 13 -9.55 15.67 2.11
CA GLN A 13 -9.38 14.24 2.38
C GLN A 13 -10.28 13.40 1.48
N ILE A 14 -11.51 13.85 1.26
CA ILE A 14 -12.45 13.14 0.40
C ILE A 14 -11.95 13.18 -1.05
N SER A 15 -11.49 14.33 -1.55
CA SER A 15 -10.87 14.44 -2.89
C SER A 15 -9.67 13.51 -3.03
N GLU A 16 -8.76 13.52 -2.05
CA GLU A 16 -7.58 12.65 -2.03
C GLU A 16 -7.95 11.16 -2.13
N ILE A 17 -8.99 10.74 -1.41
CA ILE A 17 -9.47 9.35 -1.43
C ILE A 17 -10.14 9.02 -2.76
N VAL A 18 -11.01 9.90 -3.27
CA VAL A 18 -11.75 9.70 -4.53
C VAL A 18 -10.80 9.63 -5.72
N GLU A 19 -9.75 10.45 -5.73
CA GLU A 19 -8.73 10.50 -6.77
C GLU A 19 -7.71 9.34 -6.68
N SER A 20 -7.72 8.56 -5.59
CA SER A 20 -6.76 7.47 -5.41
C SER A 20 -6.97 6.33 -6.43
N VAL A 21 -5.97 6.13 -7.29
CA VAL A 21 -6.02 5.14 -8.39
C VAL A 21 -6.08 3.70 -7.88
N HIS A 22 -5.38 3.41 -6.77
CA HIS A 22 -5.26 2.07 -6.23
C HIS A 22 -6.23 1.80 -5.07
N GLY A 23 -7.15 2.72 -4.83
CA GLY A 23 -8.13 2.66 -3.76
C GLY A 23 -7.54 2.90 -2.37
N PHE A 24 -8.37 2.66 -1.36
CA PHE A 24 -8.05 2.94 0.03
C PHE A 24 -8.64 1.86 0.94
N LYS A 25 -8.07 1.77 2.14
CA LYS A 25 -8.68 1.08 3.29
C LYS A 25 -9.13 2.12 4.30
N TRP A 26 -10.13 1.78 5.09
CA TRP A 26 -10.54 2.56 6.24
C TRP A 26 -10.65 1.67 7.47
N ARG A 27 -10.58 2.27 8.66
CA ARG A 27 -10.87 1.61 9.93
C ARG A 27 -11.80 2.44 10.79
N ASP A 28 -12.66 1.77 11.53
CA ASP A 28 -13.55 2.42 12.51
C ASP A 28 -12.82 2.72 13.84
N ILE A 29 -13.53 3.33 14.78
CA ILE A 29 -13.01 3.68 16.11
C ILE A 29 -12.63 2.45 16.95
N ASN A 30 -13.17 1.28 16.62
CA ASN A 30 -12.87 0.01 17.29
C ASN A 30 -11.71 -0.72 16.60
N GLY A 31 -11.11 -0.13 15.56
CA GLY A 31 -10.01 -0.71 14.80
C GLY A 31 -10.42 -1.75 13.77
N LYS A 32 -11.72 -1.92 13.49
CA LYS A 32 -12.16 -2.84 12.43
C LYS A 32 -11.80 -2.26 11.08
N GLU A 33 -10.99 -3.01 10.32
CA GLU A 33 -10.53 -2.61 8.98
C GLU A 33 -11.45 -3.08 7.86
N SER A 34 -11.51 -2.28 6.79
CA SER A 34 -12.15 -2.65 5.53
C SER A 34 -11.22 -3.46 4.63
N ASN A 35 -11.80 -4.13 3.63
CA ASN A 35 -11.05 -4.49 2.42
C ASN A 35 -10.66 -3.22 1.64
N ILE A 36 -9.82 -3.35 0.60
CA ILE A 36 -9.52 -2.25 -0.32
C ILE A 36 -10.80 -1.87 -1.07
N VAL A 37 -11.12 -0.58 -1.10
CA VAL A 37 -12.28 -0.04 -1.79
C VAL A 37 -11.83 1.04 -2.78
N ASN A 38 -12.48 1.10 -3.94
CA ASN A 38 -12.29 2.22 -4.87
C ASN A 38 -12.96 3.48 -4.28
N GLY A 39 -12.20 4.55 -4.11
CA GLY A 39 -12.64 5.82 -3.52
C GLY A 39 -13.83 6.48 -4.23
N SER A 40 -13.95 6.27 -5.55
CA SER A 40 -15.05 6.82 -6.37
C SER A 40 -16.31 5.94 -6.38
N SER A 41 -16.28 4.76 -5.76
CA SER A 41 -17.46 3.89 -5.73
C SER A 41 -18.59 4.47 -4.87
N ALA A 42 -19.85 4.22 -5.26
CA ALA A 42 -21.01 4.68 -4.50
C ALA A 42 -20.98 4.19 -3.03
N SER A 43 -20.50 2.96 -2.79
CA SER A 43 -20.28 2.41 -1.45
C SER A 43 -19.21 3.16 -0.65
N ALA A 44 -18.12 3.58 -1.31
CA ALA A 44 -17.06 4.35 -0.67
C ALA A 44 -17.57 5.75 -0.28
N LEU A 45 -18.25 6.43 -1.20
CA LEU A 45 -18.84 7.74 -0.90
C LEU A 45 -19.85 7.64 0.26
N MET A 46 -20.71 6.62 0.23
CA MET A 46 -21.66 6.40 1.31
C MET A 46 -20.98 6.24 2.67
N ILE A 47 -19.86 5.50 2.77
CA ILE A 47 -19.16 5.32 4.05
C ILE A 47 -18.40 6.57 4.49
N LEU A 48 -17.79 7.33 3.56
CA LEU A 48 -17.04 8.56 3.87
C LEU A 48 -17.95 9.66 4.42
N TYR A 49 -19.19 9.76 3.91
CA TYR A 49 -20.18 10.70 4.42
C TYR A 49 -21.04 10.16 5.57
N ARG A 50 -20.88 8.87 5.93
CA ARG A 50 -21.69 8.25 6.99
C ARG A 50 -21.24 8.72 8.37
N LYS A 51 -22.22 9.17 9.15
CA LYS A 51 -22.05 9.51 10.57
C LYS A 51 -22.94 8.65 11.46
N THR A 52 -22.47 8.41 12.67
CA THR A 52 -23.26 7.84 13.77
C THR A 52 -23.25 8.88 14.89
N GLY A 53 -24.36 9.61 15.05
CA GLY A 53 -24.37 10.84 15.86
C GLY A 53 -23.44 11.90 15.27
N ASN A 54 -22.57 12.48 16.12
CA ASN A 54 -21.59 13.50 15.71
C ASN A 54 -20.24 12.94 15.25
N THR A 55 -20.10 11.61 15.15
CA THR A 55 -18.84 10.95 14.78
C THR A 55 -18.91 10.32 13.40
N ASN A 56 -17.84 10.48 12.62
CA ASN A 56 -17.65 9.77 11.36
C ASN A 56 -17.53 8.26 11.65
N VAL A 57 -18.12 7.43 10.77
CA VAL A 57 -17.92 5.97 10.86
C VAL A 57 -16.47 5.60 10.55
N VAL A 58 -15.87 6.30 9.59
CA VAL A 58 -14.44 6.22 9.31
C VAL A 58 -13.67 6.99 10.39
N HIS A 59 -12.78 6.31 11.09
CA HIS A 59 -11.88 6.93 12.06
C HIS A 59 -10.54 7.29 11.41
N GLU A 60 -10.01 6.39 10.59
CA GLU A 60 -8.79 6.60 9.82
C GLU A 60 -8.88 5.93 8.46
N TYR A 61 -8.07 6.42 7.53
CA TYR A 61 -7.95 5.88 6.18
C TYR A 61 -6.48 5.70 5.79
N LEU A 62 -6.24 4.78 4.86
CA LEU A 62 -4.92 4.51 4.30
C LEU A 62 -5.06 4.37 2.78
N LEU A 63 -4.35 5.20 2.03
CA LEU A 63 -4.30 5.09 0.59
C LEU A 63 -3.38 3.94 0.20
N CYS A 64 -3.88 3.07 -0.66
CA CYS A 64 -3.10 1.97 -1.18
C CYS A 64 -2.18 2.50 -2.28
N ASN A 65 -0.94 2.02 -2.28
CA ASN A 65 0.01 2.25 -3.36
C ASN A 65 0.62 0.90 -3.73
N PRO A 66 0.96 0.67 -5.01
CA PRO A 66 1.65 -0.53 -5.43
C PRO A 66 2.93 -0.71 -4.64
N HIS A 67 3.30 -1.96 -4.38
CA HIS A 67 4.60 -2.25 -3.82
C HIS A 67 5.70 -1.72 -4.77
N PRO A 68 6.75 -1.03 -4.29
CA PRO A 68 7.79 -0.48 -5.16
C PRO A 68 8.53 -1.56 -5.99
N HIS A 69 8.44 -2.82 -5.57
CA HIS A 69 8.98 -3.98 -6.29
C HIS A 69 7.88 -4.88 -6.89
N ALA A 70 6.65 -4.39 -7.07
CA ALA A 70 5.51 -5.22 -7.49
C ALA A 70 5.79 -6.00 -8.79
N GLU A 71 6.37 -5.36 -9.79
CA GLU A 71 6.70 -6.01 -11.07
C GLU A 71 7.73 -7.12 -10.90
N MET A 72 8.80 -6.87 -10.13
CA MET A 72 9.81 -7.88 -9.81
C MET A 72 9.23 -9.05 -9.01
N ILE A 73 8.34 -8.78 -8.04
CA ILE A 73 7.66 -9.82 -7.27
C ILE A 73 6.85 -10.72 -8.19
N ILE A 74 6.11 -10.13 -9.13
CA ILE A 74 5.29 -10.86 -10.10
C ILE A 74 6.18 -11.70 -11.01
N GLU A 75 7.28 -11.16 -11.51
CA GLU A 75 8.21 -11.88 -12.38
C GLU A 75 8.90 -13.03 -11.63
N TRP A 76 9.37 -12.79 -10.41
CA TRP A 76 9.95 -13.83 -9.56
C TRP A 76 8.94 -14.96 -9.29
N ALA A 77 7.70 -14.62 -8.92
CA ALA A 77 6.65 -15.62 -8.67
C ALA A 77 6.29 -16.43 -9.93
N ARG A 78 6.40 -15.84 -11.12
CA ARG A 78 6.13 -16.52 -12.40
C ARG A 78 7.26 -17.41 -12.88
N THR A 79 8.51 -16.99 -12.66
CA THR A 79 9.69 -17.60 -13.31
C THR A 79 10.56 -18.39 -12.35
N GLY A 80 10.53 -18.07 -11.05
CA GLY A 80 11.48 -18.58 -10.07
C GLY A 80 12.93 -18.14 -10.32
N ARG A 81 13.17 -17.12 -11.16
CA ARG A 81 14.53 -16.66 -11.47
C ARG A 81 15.21 -16.13 -10.21
N GLU A 82 16.53 -16.27 -10.15
CA GLU A 82 17.33 -15.76 -9.02
C GLU A 82 17.13 -14.26 -8.82
N VAL A 83 16.96 -13.87 -7.55
CA VAL A 83 16.82 -12.48 -7.11
C VAL A 83 17.96 -12.18 -6.15
N TYR A 84 18.49 -10.97 -6.25
CA TYR A 84 19.53 -10.48 -5.37
C TYR A 84 19.01 -9.26 -4.63
N PHE A 85 19.34 -9.15 -3.34
CA PHE A 85 19.13 -7.93 -2.57
C PHE A 85 20.46 -7.25 -2.30
N PHE A 86 20.44 -5.91 -2.21
CA PHE A 86 21.63 -5.16 -1.87
C PHE A 86 21.80 -5.12 -0.34
N ASP A 87 22.82 -5.80 0.16
CA ASP A 87 23.24 -5.71 1.54
C ASP A 87 24.04 -4.41 1.73
N SER A 88 23.38 -3.40 2.28
CA SER A 88 23.98 -2.09 2.53
C SER A 88 25.05 -2.11 3.61
N TYR A 89 25.08 -3.11 4.50
CA TYR A 89 26.13 -3.21 5.50
C TYR A 89 27.44 -3.66 4.87
N ASN A 90 27.38 -4.70 4.03
CA ASN A 90 28.55 -5.25 3.33
C ASN A 90 28.80 -4.62 1.96
N GLN A 91 27.97 -3.66 1.53
CA GLN A 91 28.04 -2.98 0.22
C GLN A 91 28.10 -3.95 -0.97
N LYS A 92 27.31 -5.02 -0.93
CA LYS A 92 27.33 -6.07 -1.96
C LYS A 92 25.94 -6.61 -2.26
N TRP A 93 25.78 -7.17 -3.45
CA TRP A 93 24.61 -7.96 -3.79
C TRP A 93 24.74 -9.37 -3.24
N VAL A 94 23.64 -9.87 -2.67
CA VAL A 94 23.56 -11.22 -2.11
C VAL A 94 22.30 -11.88 -2.66
N GLU A 95 22.43 -13.14 -3.07
CA GLU A 95 21.30 -13.94 -3.53
C GLU A 95 20.25 -14.06 -2.43
N SER A 96 18.98 -13.97 -2.82
CA SER A 96 17.82 -14.03 -1.95
C SER A 96 16.85 -15.07 -2.52
N PRO A 97 16.99 -16.36 -2.13
CA PRO A 97 16.10 -17.42 -2.59
C PRO A 97 14.65 -17.20 -2.14
N GLU A 98 14.48 -16.60 -0.95
CA GLU A 98 13.19 -16.24 -0.36
C GLU A 98 13.19 -14.73 -0.03
N PRO A 99 13.03 -13.87 -1.05
CA PRO A 99 13.11 -12.43 -0.85
C PRO A 99 11.95 -11.93 0.00
N LEU A 100 12.27 -11.26 1.11
CA LEU A 100 11.28 -10.62 1.99
C LEU A 100 10.58 -9.41 1.36
N TRP A 101 11.05 -8.96 0.19
CA TRP A 101 10.55 -7.79 -0.55
C TRP A 101 10.33 -6.57 0.35
N ARG A 102 11.34 -6.19 1.13
CA ARG A 102 11.22 -4.98 1.96
C ARG A 102 11.12 -3.75 1.05
N THR A 103 10.17 -2.86 1.32
CA THR A 103 9.88 -1.69 0.46
C THR A 103 11.04 -0.70 0.34
N ASP A 104 11.98 -0.74 1.28
CA ASP A 104 13.14 0.14 1.39
C ASP A 104 14.46 -0.51 0.92
N ALA A 105 14.44 -1.81 0.63
CA ALA A 105 15.61 -2.52 0.14
C ALA A 105 15.73 -2.40 -1.37
N LYS A 106 16.95 -2.56 -1.90
CA LYS A 106 17.16 -2.67 -3.34
C LYS A 106 17.18 -4.15 -3.73
N TYR A 107 16.49 -4.47 -4.80
CA TYR A 107 16.48 -5.79 -5.42
C TYR A 107 16.92 -5.67 -6.87
N SER A 108 17.57 -6.70 -7.39
CA SER A 108 17.93 -6.83 -8.81
C SER A 108 17.85 -8.29 -9.23
N PHE A 109 17.49 -8.54 -10.47
CA PHE A 109 17.72 -9.84 -11.09
C PHE A 109 19.12 -9.96 -11.72
N ASN A 110 19.74 -8.83 -12.05
CA ASN A 110 21.06 -8.71 -12.69
C ASN A 110 21.93 -7.74 -11.87
N PRO A 111 22.49 -8.17 -10.73
CA PRO A 111 23.19 -7.29 -9.79
C PRO A 111 24.48 -6.67 -10.34
N ASN A 112 25.09 -7.27 -11.37
CA ASN A 112 26.34 -6.85 -11.98
C ASN A 112 26.17 -6.06 -13.28
N GLY A 113 24.92 -5.73 -13.66
CA GLY A 113 24.57 -5.18 -14.97
C GLY A 113 24.10 -6.26 -15.95
N ASP A 114 23.62 -5.82 -17.12
CA ASP A 114 23.43 -6.67 -18.31
C ASP A 114 24.76 -6.92 -19.02
#